data_AF-A0A1K0IE35-F1
#
_entry.id   AF-A0A1K0IE35-F1
#
_cell.length_a   1.000
_cell.length_b   1.000
_cell.length_c   1.000
_cell.angle_alpha   90.00
_cell.angle_beta   90.00
_cell.angle_gamma   90.00
#
_symmetry.space_group_name_H-M   'P 1'
#
loop_
_entity.id
_entity.type
_entity.pdbx_description
1 polymer ?
#
loop_
_entity_poly.entity_id
_entity_poly.type
_entity_poly.pdbx_seq_one_letter_code
_entity_poly.pdbx_strand_id
1 'polypeptide(L)' 'MEIIESGPWKARHDNGKVFVESDDFTHDVRLYVNGDFASLEQKLAYAEEIARRLNAWRPDAGSVPDPESN' A
#
# COMPACT_ATOMS: atom_id res chain seq x y z
N MET A 1 -3.59 -14.32 15.81
CA MET A 1 -4.53 -13.75 14.83
C MET A 1 -3.68 -13.15 13.73
N GLU A 2 -3.85 -13.59 12.50
CA GLU A 2 -3.18 -13.03 11.34
C GLU A 2 -4.01 -11.84 10.83
N ILE A 3 -3.36 -10.71 10.50
CA ILE A 3 -4.00 -9.53 9.91
C ILE A 3 -3.58 -9.51 8.44
N ILE A 4 -4.55 -9.65 7.53
CA ILE A 4 -4.32 -9.64 6.09
C ILE A 4 -4.94 -8.37 5.54
N GLU A 5 -4.11 -7.48 5.01
CA GLU A 5 -4.53 -6.26 4.34
C GLU A 5 -4.27 -6.39 2.85
N SER A 6 -5.34 -6.47 2.06
CA SER A 6 -5.25 -6.64 0.59
C SER A 6 -5.67 -5.39 -0.18
N GLY A 7 -6.08 -4.32 0.51
CA GLY A 7 -6.55 -3.09 -0.09
C GLY A 7 -7.99 -3.22 -0.65
N PRO A 8 -8.40 -2.31 -1.54
CA PRO A 8 -7.56 -1.47 -2.38
C PRO A 8 -6.93 -0.30 -1.62
N TRP A 9 -5.63 -0.14 -1.79
CA TRP A 9 -4.86 0.97 -1.26
C TRP A 9 -4.85 2.15 -2.24
N LYS A 10 -5.02 3.37 -1.73
CA LYS A 10 -5.04 4.60 -2.53
C LYS A 10 -4.17 5.66 -1.86
N ALA A 11 -3.36 6.35 -2.64
CA ALA A 11 -2.70 7.57 -2.19
C ALA A 11 -3.65 8.76 -2.30
N ARG A 12 -3.70 9.60 -1.26
CA ARG A 12 -4.46 10.85 -1.25
C ARG A 12 -3.67 11.94 -0.57
N HIS A 13 -4.09 13.17 -0.83
CA HIS A 13 -3.69 14.32 -0.04
C HIS A 13 -4.92 15.10 0.41
N ASP A 14 -4.91 15.56 1.65
CA ASP A 14 -5.93 16.45 2.21
C ASP A 14 -5.31 17.32 3.29
N ASN A 15 -5.71 18.59 3.35
CA ASN A 15 -5.27 19.55 4.37
C ASN A 15 -3.73 19.58 4.58
N GLY A 16 -2.97 19.52 3.48
CA GLY A 16 -1.50 19.53 3.49
C GLY A 16 -0.83 18.23 3.94
N LYS A 17 -1.60 17.17 4.21
CA LYS A 17 -1.09 15.84 4.57
C LYS A 17 -1.21 14.91 3.38
N VAL A 18 -0.20 14.07 3.18
CA VAL A 18 -0.20 12.98 2.19
C VAL A 18 -0.29 11.67 2.95
N PHE A 19 -1.13 10.75 2.50
CA PHE A 19 -1.31 9.44 3.14
C PHE A 19 -1.72 8.38 2.12
N VAL A 20 -1.51 7.13 2.49
CA VAL A 20 -2.11 5.96 1.81
C VAL A 20 -3.25 5.45 2.68
N GLU A 21 -4.42 5.20 2.11
CA GLU A 21 -5.56 4.63 2.82
C GLU A 21 -6.02 3.32 2.19
N SER A 22 -6.54 2.41 3.02
CA SER A 22 -7.18 1.16 2.60
C SER A 22 -8.69 1.36 2.63
N ASP A 23 -9.38 0.93 1.57
CA ASP A 23 -10.85 0.88 1.51
C ASP A 23 -11.34 -0.59 1.55
N ASP A 24 -10.72 -1.47 2.34
CA ASP A 24 -10.96 -2.93 2.28
C ASP A 24 -12.22 -3.43 3.03
N PHE A 25 -13.11 -2.52 3.48
CA PHE A 25 -14.31 -2.77 4.29
C PHE A 25 -14.07 -3.47 5.65
N THR A 26 -12.84 -3.90 5.96
CA THR A 26 -12.48 -4.54 7.22
C THR A 26 -11.79 -3.57 8.17
N HIS A 27 -10.94 -2.69 7.64
CA HIS A 27 -10.25 -1.66 8.43
C HIS A 27 -10.14 -0.33 7.66
N ASP A 28 -10.65 0.75 8.26
CA ASP A 28 -10.48 2.12 7.76
C ASP A 28 -9.14 2.69 8.25
N VAL A 29 -8.05 2.36 7.56
CA VAL A 29 -6.69 2.79 7.96
C VAL A 29 -6.13 3.89 7.07
N ARG A 30 -5.36 4.80 7.69
CA ARG A 30 -4.55 5.82 7.00
C ARG A 30 -3.10 5.77 7.46
N LEU A 31 -2.20 5.59 6.50
CA LEU A 31 -0.76 5.65 6.68
C LEU A 31 -0.23 6.99 6.19
N TYR A 32 0.07 7.91 7.10
CA TYR A 32 0.60 9.22 6.75
C TYR A 32 2.04 9.13 6.24
N VAL A 33 2.26 9.63 5.02
CA VAL A 33 3.59 9.81 4.47
C VAL A 33 4.14 11.12 5.01
N ASN A 34 5.17 11.04 5.83
CA ASN A 34 5.86 12.21 6.37
C ASN A 34 7.37 12.08 6.17
N GLY A 35 8.07 13.22 6.11
CA GLY A 35 9.49 13.28 5.75
C GLY A 35 9.81 14.55 4.97
N ASP A 36 11.08 14.69 4.63
CA ASP A 36 11.58 15.80 3.82
C ASP A 36 11.48 15.45 2.33
N PHE A 37 10.71 16.24 1.59
CA PHE A 37 10.46 16.08 0.17
C PHE A 37 10.65 17.45 -0.49
N ALA A 38 11.21 17.46 -1.69
CA ALA A 38 11.45 18.70 -2.44
C ALA A 38 10.15 19.41 -2.83
N SER A 39 9.04 18.68 -2.97
CA SER A 39 7.72 19.22 -3.28
C SER A 39 6.58 18.31 -2.82
N LEU A 40 5.36 18.86 -2.78
CA LEU A 40 4.14 18.08 -2.54
C LEU A 40 3.92 17.02 -3.62
N GLU A 41 4.22 17.35 -4.88
CA GLU A 41 4.11 16.43 -6.01
C GLU A 41 5.04 15.22 -5.84
N GLN A 42 6.30 15.44 -5.44
CA GLN A 42 7.23 14.35 -5.16
C GLN A 42 6.74 13.47 -4.01
N LYS A 43 6.20 14.08 -2.96
CA LYS A 43 5.63 13.38 -1.81
C LYS A 43 4.41 12.54 -2.20
N LEU A 44 3.54 13.06 -3.06
CA LEU A 44 2.37 12.35 -3.57
C LEU A 44 2.78 11.19 -4.48
N ALA A 45 3.71 11.41 -5.42
CA ALA A 45 4.24 10.34 -6.27
C ALA A 45 4.88 9.21 -5.46
N TYR A 46 5.58 9.55 -4.36
CA TYR A 46 6.11 8.55 -3.43
C TYR A 46 4.98 7.74 -2.74
N ALA A 47 3.91 8.40 -2.31
CA ALA A 47 2.75 7.73 -1.72
C ALA A 47 2.01 6.83 -2.73
N GLU A 48 1.88 7.28 -3.98
CA GLU A 48 1.30 6.50 -5.08
C GLU A 48 2.10 5.22 -5.35
N GLU A 49 3.43 5.30 -5.34
CA GLU A 49 4.29 4.12 -5.49
C GLU A 49 4.14 3.14 -4.32
N ILE A 50 3.98 3.63 -3.08
CA ILE A 50 3.65 2.77 -1.94
C ILE A 50 2.32 2.06 -2.17
N ALA A 51 1.25 2.80 -2.53
CA ALA A 51 -0.07 2.23 -2.77
C ALA A 51 -0.02 1.16 -3.88
N ARG A 52 0.72 1.43 -4.96
CA ARG A 52 0.92 0.48 -6.08
C ARG A 52 1.57 -0.82 -5.59
N ARG A 53 2.60 -0.74 -4.74
CA ARG A 53 3.29 -1.92 -4.20
C ARG A 53 2.41 -2.70 -3.24
N LEU A 54 1.67 -2.02 -2.36
CA LEU A 54 0.74 -2.67 -1.44
C LEU A 54 -0.36 -3.43 -2.20
N ASN A 55 -0.92 -2.84 -3.25
CA ASN A 55 -1.92 -3.50 -4.11
C ASN A 55 -1.35 -4.69 -4.92
N ALA A 56 -0.04 -4.66 -5.22
CA ALA A 56 0.65 -5.75 -5.91
C ALA A 56 1.08 -6.88 -4.96
N TRP A 57 1.07 -6.64 -3.65
CA TRP A 57 1.43 -7.65 -2.67
C TRP A 57 0.43 -8.81 -2.70
N ARG A 58 0.96 -10.02 -2.63
CA ARG A 58 0.22 -11.28 -2.65
C ARG A 58 0.83 -12.16 -1.56
N PRO A 59 0.09 -12.47 -0.48
CA PRO A 59 0.63 -13.25 0.63
C PRO A 59 1.11 -14.66 0.22
N ASP A 60 0.65 -15.16 -0.92
CA ASP A 60 0.90 -16.49 -1.48
C ASP A 60 2.06 -16.56 -2.50
N ALA A 61 2.70 -15.44 -2.86
CA ALA A 61 3.76 -15.42 -3.88
C ALA A 61 5.13 -15.97 -3.41
N GLY A 62 5.20 -16.63 -2.25
CA GLY A 62 6.46 -16.86 -1.53
C GLY A 62 6.73 -18.23 -0.91
N SER A 63 5.87 -19.25 -1.06
CA SER A 63 6.23 -20.62 -0.64
C SER A 63 5.23 -21.67 -1.13
N VAL A 64 5.47 -22.27 -2.31
CA VAL A 64 5.86 -23.69 -2.55
C VAL A 64 6.17 -23.81 -4.07
N PRO A 65 7.37 -24.22 -4.53
CA PRO A 65 7.50 -24.74 -5.89
C PRO A 65 6.76 -26.08 -5.98
N ASP A 66 5.78 -26.17 -6.87
CA ASP A 66 4.98 -27.37 -7.12
C ASP A 66 5.90 -28.57 -7.42
N PRO A 67 5.91 -29.63 -6.58
CA PRO A 67 6.76 -30.80 -6.79
C PRO A 67 6.30 -31.68 -7.98
N GLU A 68 5.18 -31.36 -8.64
CA GLU A 68 4.65 -32.15 -9.78
C GLU A 68 4.68 -31.40 -11.12
N SER A 69 5.62 -30.47 -11.32
CA SER A 69 6.00 -30.06 -12.68
C SER A 69 6.80 -31.18 -13.34
N ASN A 70 6.07 -32.15 -13.90
CA ASN A 70 6.57 -33.24 -14.73
C ASN A 70 6.88 -32.76 -16.15
#